data_AF-A0A0C3GWZ3-F1
#
_entry.id   AF-A0A0C3GWZ3-F1
#
_cell.length_a   1.000
_cell.length_b   1.000
_cell.length_c   1.000
_cell.angle_alpha   90.00
_cell.angle_beta   90.00
_cell.angle_gamma   90.00
#
_symmetry.space_group_name_H-M   'P 1'
#
loop_
_entity.id
_entity.type
_entity.pdbx_description
1 polymer ?
#
loop_
_entity_poly.entity_id
_entity_poly.type
_entity_poly.pdbx_seq_one_letter_code
_entity_poly.pdbx_strand_id
1 'polypeptide(L)'
;MEANVNDFQISCPGIERQIADVPEQFENVEDALPRLQILLNQVFNLYQNAEVHHETHIWVASQISPPLQPEYEAICAKYEAWVKAISRTESLVQNGDRRQRAGHLLLKIFASSLEIDLYVFVHGEATYDTLKETNFGILSLIETFLEIHSDTTGMKGSNNEQDKTLSPFCESLSFTSSPQVVPVLFEIATRTGDPNLRQRALELLRFSSRREGVWDSRVAASLAEKIVQLKQQGIVAAENHNIGRKFLITDILLLSEQKCMVRFGFKRAETGSFNSFWLETIHPGQGLLQSQILTIT
;
A
#
# COMPACT_ATOMS: atom_id res chain seq x y z
N MET A 1 19.25 8.12 -21.20
CA MET A 1 18.19 7.45 -21.97
C MET A 1 16.93 7.56 -21.13
N GLU A 2 16.16 8.61 -21.36
CA GLU A 2 14.84 8.77 -20.74
C GLU A 2 13.89 7.85 -21.50
N ALA A 3 13.37 6.83 -20.83
CA ALA A 3 12.30 6.02 -21.39
C ALA A 3 11.02 6.87 -21.36
N ASN A 4 10.47 7.12 -22.54
CA ASN A 4 9.23 7.85 -22.74
C ASN A 4 8.09 7.04 -22.14
N VAL A 5 7.62 7.43 -20.94
CA VAL A 5 6.54 6.74 -20.19
C VAL A 5 5.21 6.78 -20.96
N ASN A 6 5.09 7.64 -21.96
CA ASN A 6 3.87 7.82 -22.76
C ASN A 6 3.62 6.71 -23.81
N ASP A 7 4.59 5.82 -24.08
CA ASP A 7 4.49 4.84 -25.18
C ASP A 7 3.91 3.46 -24.77
N PHE A 8 3.42 3.31 -23.52
CA PHE A 8 2.85 2.03 -23.02
C PHE A 8 1.34 2.07 -22.70
N GLN A 9 0.59 3.06 -23.19
CA GLN A 9 -0.88 3.00 -23.13
C GLN A 9 -1.44 2.09 -24.23
N ILE A 10 -1.42 0.78 -23.99
CA ILE A 10 -2.29 -0.16 -24.72
C ILE A 10 -3.69 -0.02 -24.11
N SER A 11 -4.47 0.97 -24.58
CA SER A 11 -5.91 0.99 -24.26
C SER A 11 -6.62 0.02 -25.20
N CYS A 12 -7.24 -1.00 -24.61
CA CYS A 12 -8.05 -1.98 -25.32
C CYS A 12 -9.51 -1.79 -24.86
N PRO A 13 -10.24 -0.81 -25.42
CA PRO A 13 -11.49 -0.30 -24.85
C PRO A 13 -12.62 -1.35 -24.77
N GLY A 14 -12.54 -2.44 -25.53
CA GLY A 14 -13.49 -3.56 -25.45
C GLY A 14 -13.30 -4.45 -24.22
N ILE A 15 -12.05 -4.63 -23.76
CA ILE A 15 -11.71 -5.42 -22.56
C ILE A 15 -12.00 -4.59 -21.31
N GLU A 16 -11.68 -3.30 -21.33
CA GLU A 16 -11.99 -2.36 -20.24
C GLU A 16 -13.49 -2.32 -19.94
N ARG A 17 -14.37 -2.35 -20.96
CA ARG A 17 -15.83 -2.38 -20.75
C ARG A 17 -16.37 -3.71 -20.22
N GLN A 18 -15.79 -4.86 -20.59
CA GLN A 18 -16.24 -6.17 -20.09
C GLN A 18 -15.78 -6.48 -18.67
N ILE A 19 -14.66 -5.88 -18.22
CA ILE A 19 -14.15 -6.03 -16.84
C ILE A 19 -14.62 -4.87 -15.94
N ALA A 20 -15.19 -3.79 -16.51
CA ALA A 20 -15.68 -2.64 -15.76
C ALA A 20 -16.88 -2.94 -14.85
N ASP A 21 -17.74 -3.89 -15.23
CA ASP A 21 -18.92 -4.23 -14.43
C ASP A 21 -18.57 -5.29 -13.38
N VAL A 22 -18.89 -4.97 -12.13
CA VAL A 22 -18.75 -5.87 -11.00
C VAL A 22 -19.97 -6.80 -10.98
N PRO A 23 -19.78 -8.13 -11.11
CA PRO A 23 -20.90 -9.06 -11.06
C PRO A 23 -21.51 -9.11 -9.66
N GLU A 24 -22.76 -9.56 -9.56
CA GLU A 24 -23.43 -9.74 -8.26
C GLU A 24 -22.75 -10.79 -7.37
N GLN A 25 -22.04 -11.75 -7.98
CA GLN A 25 -21.27 -12.79 -7.31
C GLN A 25 -20.10 -13.22 -8.18
N PHE A 26 -19.01 -13.66 -7.56
CA PHE A 26 -17.90 -14.30 -8.25
C PHE A 26 -18.03 -15.82 -8.18
N GLU A 27 -17.72 -16.51 -9.27
CA GLU A 27 -17.73 -17.98 -9.30
C GLU A 27 -16.57 -18.56 -8.48
N ASN A 28 -15.45 -17.85 -8.45
CA ASN A 28 -14.27 -18.19 -7.69
C ASN A 28 -13.47 -16.93 -7.30
N VAL A 29 -12.49 -17.13 -6.42
CA VAL A 29 -11.61 -16.07 -5.91
C VAL A 29 -10.73 -15.45 -7.02
N GLU A 30 -10.36 -16.22 -8.04
CA GLU A 30 -9.44 -15.81 -9.09
C GLU A 30 -10.11 -14.80 -10.04
N ASP A 31 -11.42 -14.90 -10.25
CA ASP A 31 -12.21 -13.96 -11.06
C ASP A 31 -12.39 -12.57 -10.42
N ALA A 32 -12.23 -12.49 -9.09
CA ALA A 32 -12.38 -11.25 -8.34
C ALA A 32 -11.12 -10.37 -8.38
N LEU A 33 -9.94 -10.98 -8.51
CA LEU A 33 -8.64 -10.28 -8.42
C LEU A 33 -8.42 -9.25 -9.54
N PRO A 34 -8.65 -9.54 -10.84
CA PRO A 34 -8.47 -8.55 -11.90
C PRO A 34 -9.33 -7.30 -11.72
N ARG A 35 -10.53 -7.45 -11.16
CA ARG A 35 -11.45 -6.33 -10.88
C ARG A 35 -10.96 -5.48 -9.72
N LEU A 36 -10.39 -6.11 -8.69
CA LEU A 36 -9.75 -5.39 -7.59
C LEU A 36 -8.53 -4.59 -8.07
N GLN A 37 -7.74 -5.15 -9.00
CA GLN A 37 -6.61 -4.44 -9.61
C GLN A 37 -7.07 -3.22 -10.43
N ILE A 38 -8.20 -3.32 -11.14
CA ILE A 38 -8.78 -2.17 -11.83
C ILE A 38 -9.22 -1.10 -10.83
N LEU A 39 -9.84 -1.48 -9.72
CA LEU A 39 -10.21 -0.53 -8.66
C LEU A 39 -9.00 0.16 -8.04
N LEU A 40 -7.93 -0.59 -7.73
CA LEU A 40 -6.66 -0.04 -7.24
C LEU A 40 -6.09 1.02 -8.21
N ASN A 41 -6.07 0.70 -9.51
CA ASN A 41 -5.59 1.63 -10.53
C ASN A 41 -6.50 2.87 -10.65
N GLN A 42 -7.82 2.70 -10.53
CA GLN A 42 -8.77 3.83 -10.55
C GLN A 42 -8.59 4.76 -9.36
N VAL A 43 -8.39 4.22 -8.15
CA VAL A 43 -8.08 5.03 -6.96
C VAL A 43 -6.76 5.76 -7.14
N PHE A 44 -5.72 5.09 -7.65
CA PHE A 44 -4.44 5.74 -7.93
C PHE A 44 -4.59 6.91 -8.92
N ASN A 45 -5.30 6.72 -10.03
CA ASN A 45 -5.56 7.78 -11.01
C ASN A 45 -6.37 8.93 -10.41
N LEU A 46 -7.37 8.64 -9.57
CA LEU A 46 -8.14 9.66 -8.85
C LEU A 46 -7.22 10.54 -7.98
N TYR A 47 -6.26 9.94 -7.26
CA TYR A 47 -5.27 10.68 -6.48
C TYR A 47 -4.38 11.57 -7.36
N GLN A 48 -3.94 11.09 -8.51
CA GLN A 48 -3.15 11.88 -9.47
C GLN A 48 -3.97 13.06 -10.03
N ASN A 49 -5.21 12.82 -10.42
CA ASN A 49 -6.12 13.85 -10.92
C ASN A 49 -6.39 14.92 -9.85
N ALA A 50 -6.56 14.50 -8.59
CA ALA A 50 -6.77 15.40 -7.47
C ALA A 50 -5.55 16.26 -7.17
N GLU A 51 -4.34 15.71 -7.23
CA GLU A 51 -3.11 16.49 -7.06
C GLU A 51 -3.02 17.61 -8.09
N VAL A 52 -3.19 17.28 -9.38
CA VAL A 52 -3.17 18.26 -10.48
C VAL A 52 -4.27 19.33 -10.30
N HIS A 53 -5.47 18.92 -9.91
CA HIS A 53 -6.58 19.86 -9.68
C HIS A 53 -6.27 20.84 -8.53
N HIS A 54 -5.71 20.34 -7.43
CA HIS A 54 -5.43 21.10 -6.23
C HIS A 54 -4.14 21.92 -6.26
N GLU A 55 -3.38 21.88 -7.36
CA GLU A 55 -2.35 22.89 -7.65
C GLU A 55 -2.97 24.30 -7.80
N THR A 56 -4.23 24.39 -8.24
CA THR A 56 -4.91 25.66 -8.54
C THR A 56 -6.21 25.87 -7.75
N HIS A 57 -6.68 24.85 -7.02
CA HIS A 57 -7.93 24.88 -6.28
C HIS A 57 -7.76 24.47 -4.83
N ILE A 58 -8.47 25.14 -3.92
CA ILE A 58 -8.44 24.84 -2.49
C ILE A 58 -9.11 23.48 -2.25
N TRP A 59 -8.39 22.59 -1.58
CA TRP A 59 -8.95 21.35 -1.04
C TRP A 59 -9.69 21.62 0.27
N VAL A 60 -10.83 20.97 0.46
CA VAL A 60 -11.65 21.10 1.67
C VAL A 60 -11.91 19.71 2.23
N ALA A 61 -11.46 19.46 3.46
CA ALA A 61 -11.68 18.19 4.13
C ALA A 61 -13.18 17.84 4.20
N SER A 62 -13.50 16.56 4.01
CA SER A 62 -14.87 16.04 3.99
C SER A 62 -15.71 16.53 2.81
N GLN A 63 -15.09 17.10 1.78
CA GLN A 63 -15.75 17.52 0.54
C GLN A 63 -14.94 17.06 -0.66
N ILE A 64 -15.62 16.59 -1.69
CA ILE A 64 -15.00 16.27 -2.97
C ILE A 64 -15.26 17.43 -3.92
N SER A 65 -14.21 17.89 -4.61
CA SER A 65 -14.34 18.95 -5.60
C SER A 65 -15.31 18.56 -6.72
N PRO A 66 -16.21 19.45 -7.18
CA PRO A 66 -17.19 19.11 -8.22
C PRO A 66 -16.63 18.44 -9.49
N PRO A 67 -15.42 18.81 -9.99
CA PRO A 67 -14.83 18.12 -11.15
C PRO A 67 -14.42 16.66 -10.89
N LEU A 68 -14.10 16.32 -9.64
CA LEU A 68 -13.66 14.97 -9.23
C LEU A 68 -14.84 14.10 -8.76
N GLN A 69 -15.98 14.72 -8.42
CA GLN A 69 -17.16 14.05 -7.87
C GLN A 69 -17.63 12.85 -8.72
N PRO A 70 -17.80 12.96 -10.06
CA PRO A 70 -18.33 11.84 -10.84
C PRO A 70 -17.40 10.62 -10.85
N GLU A 71 -16.09 10.84 -10.88
CA GLU A 71 -15.09 9.77 -10.84
C GLU A 71 -15.08 9.10 -9.46
N TYR A 72 -15.04 9.89 -8.39
CA TYR A 72 -15.09 9.40 -7.01
C TYR A 72 -16.35 8.57 -6.74
N GLU A 73 -17.54 9.08 -7.10
CA GLU A 73 -18.80 8.36 -6.90
C GLU A 73 -18.85 7.04 -7.69
N ALA A 74 -18.35 7.03 -8.92
CA ALA A 74 -18.29 5.81 -9.72
C ALA A 74 -17.36 4.76 -9.10
N ILE A 75 -16.21 5.18 -8.55
CA ILE A 75 -15.29 4.28 -7.84
C ILE A 75 -15.93 3.73 -6.57
N CYS A 76 -16.53 4.58 -5.73
CA CYS A 76 -17.23 4.14 -4.52
C CYS A 76 -18.34 3.13 -4.82
N ALA A 77 -19.17 3.40 -5.84
CA ALA A 77 -20.23 2.48 -6.24
C ALA A 77 -19.69 1.11 -6.67
N LYS A 78 -18.59 1.09 -7.42
CA LYS A 78 -17.93 -0.18 -7.82
C LYS A 78 -17.28 -0.88 -6.65
N TYR A 79 -16.61 -0.15 -5.75
CA TYR A 79 -16.03 -0.70 -4.53
C TYR A 79 -17.10 -1.37 -3.66
N GLU A 80 -18.22 -0.69 -3.42
CA GLU A 80 -19.35 -1.25 -2.65
C GLU A 80 -19.94 -2.49 -3.32
N ALA A 81 -20.13 -2.46 -4.64
CA ALA A 81 -20.60 -3.62 -5.39
C ALA A 81 -19.63 -4.79 -5.27
N TRP A 82 -18.32 -4.51 -5.31
CA TRP A 82 -17.27 -5.53 -5.25
C TRP A 82 -17.19 -6.16 -3.85
N VAL A 83 -17.28 -5.35 -2.79
CA VAL A 83 -17.35 -5.84 -1.40
C VAL A 83 -18.59 -6.71 -1.18
N LYS A 84 -19.74 -6.31 -1.73
CA LYS A 84 -20.96 -7.14 -1.69
C LYS A 84 -20.77 -8.46 -2.44
N ALA A 85 -20.13 -8.44 -3.60
CA ALA A 85 -19.88 -9.65 -4.39
C ALA A 85 -18.90 -10.60 -3.70
N ILE A 86 -17.83 -10.09 -3.07
CA ILE A 86 -16.83 -10.95 -2.42
C ILE A 86 -17.34 -11.57 -1.11
N SER A 87 -18.17 -10.87 -0.34
CA SER A 87 -18.75 -11.44 0.89
C SER A 87 -19.60 -12.68 0.62
N ARG A 88 -20.22 -12.77 -0.57
CA ARG A 88 -20.98 -13.95 -1.01
C ARG A 88 -20.10 -15.16 -1.36
N THR A 89 -18.79 -14.96 -1.54
CA THR A 89 -17.82 -16.05 -1.80
C THR A 89 -17.28 -16.70 -0.52
N GLU A 90 -17.59 -16.16 0.66
CA GLU A 90 -17.04 -16.66 1.93
C GLU A 90 -17.42 -18.13 2.20
N SER A 91 -18.63 -18.54 1.84
CA SER A 91 -19.10 -19.93 1.94
C SER A 91 -18.38 -20.89 0.98
N LEU A 92 -17.98 -20.41 -0.20
CA LEU A 92 -17.21 -21.19 -1.19
C LEU A 92 -15.80 -21.46 -0.66
N VAL A 93 -15.22 -20.48 0.02
CA VAL A 93 -13.85 -20.54 0.54
C VAL A 93 -13.75 -21.39 1.82
N GLN A 94 -14.80 -21.46 2.64
CA GLN A 94 -14.83 -22.32 3.84
C GLN A 94 -14.58 -23.80 3.52
N ASN A 95 -15.08 -24.27 2.38
CA ASN A 95 -14.87 -25.64 1.89
C ASN A 95 -13.76 -25.72 0.83
N GLY A 96 -13.12 -24.60 0.54
CA GLY A 96 -12.13 -24.44 -0.52
C GLY A 96 -10.75 -24.96 -0.13
N ASP A 97 -9.92 -25.17 -1.15
CA ASP A 97 -8.53 -25.55 -0.94
C ASP A 97 -7.72 -24.42 -0.27
N ARG A 98 -6.48 -24.72 0.08
CA ARG A 98 -5.57 -23.74 0.71
C ARG A 98 -5.38 -22.50 -0.16
N ARG A 99 -5.32 -22.66 -1.48
CA ARG A 99 -5.08 -21.58 -2.46
C ARG A 99 -6.27 -20.64 -2.53
N GLN A 100 -7.49 -21.17 -2.52
CA GLN A 100 -8.72 -20.37 -2.48
C GLN A 100 -8.81 -19.55 -1.19
N ARG A 101 -8.47 -20.14 -0.04
CA ARG A 101 -8.38 -19.42 1.24
C ARG A 101 -7.35 -18.31 1.22
N ALA A 102 -6.14 -18.60 0.75
CA ALA A 102 -5.09 -17.60 0.57
C ALA A 102 -5.52 -16.44 -0.34
N GLY A 103 -6.10 -16.75 -1.50
CA GLY A 103 -6.58 -15.73 -2.43
C GLY A 103 -7.68 -14.87 -1.80
N HIS A 104 -8.63 -15.47 -1.10
CA HIS A 104 -9.71 -14.73 -0.44
C HIS A 104 -9.19 -13.78 0.65
N LEU A 105 -8.17 -14.19 1.41
CA LEU A 105 -7.51 -13.31 2.37
C LEU A 105 -6.85 -12.11 1.68
N LEU A 106 -6.13 -12.33 0.56
CA LEU A 106 -5.56 -11.22 -0.23
C LEU A 106 -6.62 -10.23 -0.70
N LEU A 107 -7.74 -10.75 -1.20
CA LEU A 107 -8.86 -9.91 -1.63
C LEU A 107 -9.40 -9.05 -0.49
N LYS A 108 -9.55 -9.60 0.72
CA LYS A 108 -9.96 -8.84 1.91
C LYS A 108 -8.92 -7.81 2.33
N ILE A 109 -7.64 -8.16 2.32
CA ILE A 109 -6.52 -7.27 2.66
C ILE A 109 -6.54 -6.01 1.77
N PHE A 110 -6.57 -6.20 0.46
CA PHE A 110 -6.57 -5.09 -0.49
C PHE A 110 -7.88 -4.29 -0.48
N ALA A 111 -9.02 -4.94 -0.23
CA ALA A 111 -10.30 -4.22 -0.09
C ALA A 111 -10.30 -3.29 1.13
N SER A 112 -9.81 -3.76 2.28
CA SER A 112 -9.68 -2.93 3.47
C SER A 112 -8.64 -1.80 3.30
N SER A 113 -7.56 -2.05 2.55
CA SER A 113 -6.60 -0.99 2.18
C SER A 113 -7.25 0.08 1.27
N LEU A 114 -8.05 -0.33 0.27
CA LEU A 114 -8.84 0.58 -0.56
C LEU A 114 -9.85 1.40 0.23
N GLU A 115 -10.51 0.80 1.23
CA GLU A 115 -11.41 1.51 2.14
C GLU A 115 -10.72 2.68 2.83
N ILE A 116 -9.50 2.43 3.32
CA ILE A 116 -8.67 3.43 3.98
C ILE A 116 -8.30 4.54 3.01
N ASP A 117 -7.86 4.20 1.80
CA ASP A 117 -7.46 5.18 0.80
C ASP A 117 -8.64 6.05 0.35
N LEU A 118 -9.82 5.47 0.10
CA LEU A 118 -11.01 6.24 -0.23
C LEU A 118 -11.44 7.17 0.90
N TYR A 119 -11.35 6.71 2.15
CA TYR A 119 -11.65 7.55 3.31
C TYR A 119 -10.66 8.71 3.43
N VAL A 120 -9.36 8.42 3.34
CA VAL A 120 -8.31 9.44 3.47
C VAL A 120 -8.31 10.42 2.31
N PHE A 121 -8.69 10.00 1.10
CA PHE A 121 -8.88 10.89 -0.04
C PHE A 121 -9.84 12.05 0.29
N VAL A 122 -10.93 11.75 1.00
CA VAL A 122 -11.98 12.71 1.36
C VAL A 122 -11.59 13.52 2.59
N HIS A 123 -11.04 12.86 3.61
CA HIS A 123 -10.85 13.45 4.95
C HIS A 123 -9.42 13.98 5.21
N GLY A 124 -8.48 13.61 4.34
CA GLY A 124 -7.08 14.03 4.37
C GLY A 124 -6.19 13.11 5.18
N GLU A 125 -4.88 13.14 4.87
CA GLU A 125 -3.89 12.22 5.44
C GLU A 125 -3.80 12.22 6.97
N ALA A 126 -4.18 13.33 7.62
CA ALA A 126 -4.20 13.44 9.07
C ALA A 126 -5.21 12.49 9.75
N THR A 127 -6.19 11.95 9.02
CA THR A 127 -7.17 11.00 9.57
C THR A 127 -6.75 9.55 9.42
N TYR A 128 -5.60 9.24 8.82
CA TYR A 128 -5.18 7.84 8.63
C TYR A 128 -5.18 7.03 9.94
N ASP A 129 -4.64 7.61 11.02
CA ASP A 129 -4.57 6.93 12.32
C ASP A 129 -5.95 6.77 13.01
N THR A 130 -7.01 7.45 12.55
CA THR A 130 -8.37 7.21 13.06
C THR A 130 -8.91 5.86 12.60
N LEU A 131 -8.30 5.25 11.57
CA LEU A 131 -8.66 3.95 10.99
C LEU A 131 -7.80 2.81 11.53
N LYS A 132 -7.19 2.98 12.72
CA LYS A 132 -6.30 1.98 13.34
C LYS A 132 -6.93 0.59 13.47
N GLU A 133 -8.24 0.50 13.73
CA GLU A 133 -8.94 -0.79 13.89
C GLU A 133 -8.97 -1.54 12.55
N THR A 134 -9.23 -0.84 11.44
CA THR A 134 -9.17 -1.40 10.08
C THR A 134 -7.75 -1.87 9.77
N ASN A 135 -6.73 -1.07 10.10
CA ASN A 135 -5.34 -1.48 9.90
C ASN A 135 -4.94 -2.71 10.74
N PHE A 136 -5.35 -2.81 12.01
CA PHE A 136 -5.13 -4.01 12.81
C PHE A 136 -5.86 -5.24 12.23
N GLY A 137 -7.05 -5.03 11.68
CA GLY A 137 -7.76 -6.04 10.90
C GLY A 137 -6.95 -6.53 9.69
N ILE A 138 -6.37 -5.61 8.90
CA ILE A 138 -5.48 -5.93 7.77
C ILE A 138 -4.28 -6.76 8.23
N LEU A 139 -3.57 -6.33 9.28
CA LEU A 139 -2.40 -7.06 9.80
C LEU A 139 -2.77 -8.48 10.25
N SER A 140 -3.94 -8.65 10.86
CA SER A 140 -4.42 -9.97 11.31
C SER A 140 -4.76 -10.88 10.12
N LEU A 141 -5.33 -10.34 9.03
CA LEU A 141 -5.54 -11.07 7.78
C LEU A 141 -4.22 -11.48 7.13
N ILE A 142 -3.22 -10.59 7.15
CA ILE A 142 -1.87 -10.86 6.60
C ILE A 142 -1.18 -11.98 7.38
N GLU A 143 -1.28 -11.98 8.72
CA GLU A 143 -0.77 -13.07 9.56
C GLU A 143 -1.35 -14.42 9.15
N THR A 144 -2.68 -14.53 9.05
CA THR A 144 -3.35 -15.76 8.60
C THR A 144 -2.93 -16.15 7.17
N PHE A 145 -2.74 -15.17 6.28
CA PHE A 145 -2.26 -15.41 4.92
C PHE A 145 -0.84 -15.99 4.90
N LEU A 146 0.06 -15.46 5.73
CA LEU A 146 1.45 -15.93 5.83
C LEU A 146 1.53 -17.34 6.44
N GLU A 147 0.74 -17.63 7.47
CA GLU A 147 0.65 -18.96 8.09
C GLU A 147 0.27 -20.05 7.05
N ILE A 148 -0.71 -19.73 6.20
CA ILE A 148 -1.14 -20.61 5.11
C ILE A 148 0.03 -20.94 4.15
N HIS A 149 0.93 -19.99 3.90
CA HIS A 149 2.05 -20.18 2.97
C HIS A 149 3.26 -20.85 3.63
N SER A 150 3.56 -20.57 4.90
CA SER A 150 4.70 -21.16 5.62
C SER A 150 4.60 -22.68 5.78
N ASP A 151 3.39 -23.23 5.87
CA ASP A 151 3.17 -24.68 5.93
C ASP A 151 3.60 -25.42 4.65
N THR A 152 3.83 -24.71 3.54
CA THR A 152 4.17 -25.29 2.24
C THR A 152 5.68 -25.58 2.12
N THR A 153 6.51 -24.84 2.86
CA THR A 153 7.98 -24.95 2.82
C THR A 153 8.53 -26.01 3.76
N GLY A 154 7.69 -26.60 4.64
CA GLY A 154 8.06 -27.67 5.57
C GLY A 154 7.94 -29.11 5.05
N MET A 155 7.39 -29.34 3.85
CA MET A 155 7.23 -30.70 3.26
C MET A 155 8.31 -31.07 2.22
N LYS A 156 9.59 -30.82 2.52
CA LYS A 156 10.70 -31.57 1.91
C LYS A 156 11.45 -32.29 3.02
N GLY A 157 11.44 -33.62 2.94
CA GLY A 157 11.64 -34.51 4.08
C GLY A 157 13.04 -34.51 4.70
N SER A 158 13.06 -34.86 5.98
CA SER A 158 14.10 -35.70 6.55
C SER A 158 13.49 -36.49 7.71
N ASN A 159 13.17 -37.76 7.46
CA ASN A 159 12.99 -38.74 8.52
C ASN A 159 14.38 -39.00 9.12
N ASN A 160 14.76 -38.22 10.13
CA ASN A 160 15.80 -38.60 11.08
C ASN A 160 15.50 -37.89 12.40
N GLU A 161 14.80 -38.61 13.29
CA GLU A 161 14.67 -38.27 14.70
C GLU A 161 16.02 -38.48 15.37
N GLN A 162 16.91 -37.46 15.33
CA GLN A 162 18.01 -37.27 16.28
C GLN A 162 18.82 -36.02 15.88
N ASP A 163 18.28 -34.82 16.12
CA ASP A 163 19.03 -33.69 16.69
C ASP A 163 18.07 -32.52 16.98
N LYS A 164 17.69 -32.34 18.26
CA LYS A 164 16.96 -31.14 18.71
C LYS A 164 18.00 -30.10 19.13
N THR A 165 18.65 -29.49 18.15
CA THR A 165 19.26 -28.17 18.32
C THR A 165 18.38 -27.17 17.56
N LEU A 166 17.96 -26.10 18.23
CA LEU A 166 17.17 -25.00 17.65
C LEU A 166 17.99 -24.38 16.52
N SER A 167 17.76 -24.82 15.29
CA SER A 167 18.32 -24.19 14.09
C SER A 167 17.48 -22.95 13.77
N PRO A 168 18.09 -21.76 13.62
CA PRO A 168 17.36 -20.60 13.17
C PRO A 168 17.10 -20.78 11.67
N PHE A 169 15.83 -20.86 11.30
CA PHE A 169 15.30 -20.41 10.01
C PHE A 169 15.92 -21.03 8.74
N CYS A 170 15.28 -22.08 8.21
CA CYS A 170 15.41 -22.43 6.79
C CYS A 170 14.47 -21.54 5.97
N GLU A 171 14.92 -20.33 5.67
CA GLU A 171 14.23 -19.28 4.90
C GLU A 171 14.29 -19.55 3.40
N SER A 172 13.41 -20.39 2.85
CA SER A 172 13.23 -20.39 1.40
C SER A 172 12.50 -19.09 0.99
N LEU A 173 13.24 -18.14 0.43
CA LEU A 173 12.66 -16.92 -0.15
C LEU A 173 11.57 -17.30 -1.16
N SER A 174 10.33 -16.87 -0.92
CA SER A 174 9.24 -17.08 -1.87
C SER A 174 9.19 -15.94 -2.88
N PHE A 175 9.06 -16.26 -4.18
CA PHE A 175 8.95 -15.27 -5.25
C PHE A 175 7.57 -15.31 -5.90
N THR A 176 6.92 -14.15 -6.03
CA THR A 176 5.71 -13.96 -6.82
C THR A 176 5.90 -12.79 -7.78
N SER A 177 5.38 -12.87 -9.00
CA SER A 177 5.49 -11.78 -9.98
C SER A 177 4.60 -10.59 -9.65
N SER A 178 3.51 -10.81 -8.92
CA SER A 178 2.53 -9.79 -8.56
C SER A 178 2.69 -9.33 -7.10
N PRO A 179 2.50 -8.03 -6.82
CA PRO A 179 2.38 -7.52 -5.45
C PRO A 179 1.24 -8.20 -4.69
N GLN A 180 1.47 -8.48 -3.41
CA GLN A 180 0.53 -9.09 -2.48
C GLN A 180 0.56 -8.32 -1.15
N VAL A 181 1.27 -8.79 -0.13
CA VAL A 181 1.19 -8.22 1.22
C VAL A 181 2.34 -7.26 1.54
N VAL A 182 3.48 -7.34 0.84
CA VAL A 182 4.65 -6.50 1.14
C VAL A 182 4.38 -4.99 0.95
N PRO A 183 3.73 -4.52 -0.13
CA PRO A 183 3.41 -3.09 -0.28
C PRO A 183 2.49 -2.58 0.84
N VAL A 184 1.43 -3.34 1.17
CA VAL A 184 0.46 -2.97 2.20
C VAL A 184 1.13 -2.88 3.58
N LEU A 185 2.01 -3.82 3.91
CA LEU A 185 2.78 -3.76 5.15
C LEU A 185 3.73 -2.55 5.18
N PHE A 186 4.37 -2.23 4.05
CA PHE A 186 5.26 -1.08 3.93
C PHE A 186 4.49 0.25 4.11
N GLU A 187 3.31 0.37 3.51
CA GLU A 187 2.40 1.50 3.70
C GLU A 187 2.05 1.67 5.17
N ILE A 188 1.54 0.63 5.82
CA ILE A 188 1.15 0.69 7.24
C ILE A 188 2.35 1.11 8.11
N ALA A 189 3.51 0.49 7.90
CA ALA A 189 4.72 0.78 8.67
C ALA A 189 5.21 2.24 8.51
N THR A 190 5.05 2.82 7.33
CA THR A 190 5.59 4.16 7.03
C THR A 190 4.57 5.29 7.16
N ARG A 191 3.28 4.98 7.14
CA ARG A 191 2.17 5.95 7.14
C ARG A 191 1.63 6.24 8.53
N THR A 192 1.54 5.23 9.38
CA THR A 192 0.94 5.39 10.72
C THR A 192 1.78 6.22 11.68
N GLY A 193 1.12 6.98 12.56
CA GLY A 193 1.69 7.56 13.77
C GLY A 193 1.75 6.59 14.95
N ASP A 194 0.97 5.51 14.96
CA ASP A 194 0.88 4.54 16.07
C ASP A 194 2.11 3.60 16.12
N PRO A 195 2.94 3.64 17.18
CA PRO A 195 4.10 2.78 17.31
C PRO A 195 3.77 1.28 17.32
N ASN A 196 2.61 0.87 17.87
CA ASN A 196 2.24 -0.54 17.96
C ASN A 196 1.87 -1.10 16.59
N LEU A 197 1.09 -0.34 15.83
CA LEU A 197 0.70 -0.70 14.46
C LEU A 197 1.94 -0.82 13.56
N ARG A 198 2.84 0.17 13.67
CA ARG A 198 4.11 0.19 12.96
C ARG A 198 4.98 -1.02 13.30
N GLN A 199 5.16 -1.31 14.59
CA GLN A 199 6.01 -2.40 15.04
C GLN A 199 5.49 -3.75 14.50
N ARG A 200 4.18 -3.98 14.58
CA ARG A 200 3.56 -5.21 14.07
C ARG A 200 3.74 -5.35 12.55
N ALA A 201 3.57 -4.27 11.78
CA ALA A 201 3.81 -4.29 10.34
C ALA A 201 5.28 -4.59 9.99
N LEU A 202 6.24 -3.97 10.71
CA LEU A 202 7.68 -4.23 10.53
C LEU A 202 8.06 -5.67 10.87
N GLU A 203 7.49 -6.24 11.93
CA GLU A 203 7.70 -7.64 12.30
C GLU A 203 7.24 -8.56 11.17
N LEU A 204 6.03 -8.36 10.62
CA LEU A 204 5.53 -9.17 9.51
C LEU A 204 6.40 -9.05 8.25
N LEU A 205 6.90 -7.85 7.92
CA LEU A 205 7.84 -7.68 6.81
C LEU A 205 9.12 -8.52 7.02
N ARG A 206 9.70 -8.48 8.21
CA ARG A 206 10.91 -9.25 8.57
C ARG A 206 10.68 -10.75 8.52
N PHE A 207 9.54 -11.23 9.03
CA PHE A 207 9.24 -12.65 9.12
C PHE A 207 8.78 -13.27 7.80
N SER A 208 8.17 -12.50 6.89
CA SER A 208 7.57 -13.07 5.69
C SER A 208 8.59 -13.73 4.74
N SER A 209 9.83 -13.22 4.65
CA SER A 209 10.88 -13.70 3.72
C SER A 209 10.37 -13.89 2.28
N ARG A 210 9.87 -12.80 1.67
CA ARG A 210 9.21 -12.84 0.35
C ARG A 210 9.68 -11.75 -0.59
N ARG A 211 9.64 -12.07 -1.88
CA ARG A 211 9.83 -11.12 -2.99
C ARG A 211 8.61 -11.11 -3.91
N GLU A 212 7.96 -9.95 -4.01
CA GLU A 212 6.74 -9.72 -4.77
C GLU A 212 7.02 -8.68 -5.88
N GLY A 213 7.44 -9.17 -7.05
CA GLY A 213 7.93 -8.32 -8.13
C GLY A 213 9.16 -7.52 -7.69
N VAL A 214 9.01 -6.20 -7.59
CA VAL A 214 10.07 -5.27 -7.14
C VAL A 214 10.21 -5.19 -5.62
N TRP A 215 9.23 -5.71 -4.87
CA TRP A 215 9.20 -5.63 -3.43
C TRP A 215 9.94 -6.81 -2.81
N ASP A 216 10.99 -6.54 -2.05
CA ASP A 216 11.61 -7.54 -1.16
C ASP A 216 11.25 -7.18 0.28
N SER A 217 10.76 -8.15 1.05
CA SER A 217 10.18 -7.88 2.38
C SER A 217 11.21 -7.38 3.39
N ARG A 218 12.47 -7.82 3.30
CA ARG A 218 13.56 -7.37 4.19
C ARG A 218 14.03 -5.98 3.80
N VAL A 219 14.22 -5.77 2.50
CA VAL A 219 14.54 -4.44 1.95
C VAL A 219 13.46 -3.44 2.35
N ALA A 220 12.19 -3.81 2.23
CA ALA A 220 11.04 -3.00 2.62
C ALA A 220 11.03 -2.70 4.13
N ALA A 221 11.30 -3.67 5.01
CA ALA A 221 11.42 -3.44 6.45
C ALA A 221 12.51 -2.42 6.78
N SER A 222 13.73 -2.66 6.30
CA SER A 222 14.89 -1.80 6.57
C SER A 222 14.69 -0.39 5.99
N LEU A 223 14.04 -0.28 4.84
CA LEU A 223 13.67 1.01 4.26
C LEU A 223 12.60 1.72 5.09
N ALA A 224 11.55 1.02 5.51
CA ALA A 224 10.46 1.59 6.30
C ALA A 224 10.98 2.20 7.62
N GLU A 225 11.90 1.52 8.32
CA GLU A 225 12.53 2.06 9.53
C GLU A 225 13.28 3.36 9.27
N LYS A 226 14.03 3.43 8.17
CA LYS A 226 14.78 4.64 7.81
C LYS A 226 13.86 5.78 7.43
N ILE A 227 12.77 5.49 6.71
CA ILE A 227 11.75 6.47 6.37
C ILE A 227 11.09 7.03 7.63
N VAL A 228 10.75 6.18 8.60
CA VAL A 228 10.16 6.62 9.88
C VAL A 228 11.14 7.47 10.69
N GLN A 229 12.41 7.05 10.78
CA GLN A 229 13.44 7.83 11.46
C GLN A 229 13.62 9.21 10.81
N LEU A 230 13.66 9.24 9.47
CA LEU A 230 13.78 10.48 8.71
C LEU A 230 12.56 11.39 8.91
N LYS A 231 11.34 10.84 8.88
CA LYS A 231 10.10 11.58 9.19
C LYS A 231 10.15 12.18 10.59
N GLN A 232 10.57 11.40 11.59
CA GLN A 232 10.67 11.88 12.97
C GLN A 232 11.68 13.02 13.13
N GLN A 233 12.86 12.89 12.52
CA GLN A 233 13.87 13.95 12.51
C GLN A 233 13.36 15.21 11.81
N GLY A 234 12.67 15.04 10.70
CA GLY A 234 12.06 16.12 9.93
C GLY A 234 10.98 16.88 10.72
N ILE A 235 10.12 16.17 11.45
CA ILE A 235 9.11 16.76 12.34
C ILE A 235 9.78 17.60 13.44
N VAL A 236 10.77 17.04 14.14
CA VAL A 236 11.52 17.77 15.19
C VAL A 236 12.23 19.01 14.61
N ALA A 237 12.81 18.88 13.40
CA ALA A 237 13.42 20.01 12.72
C ALA A 237 12.39 21.10 12.37
N ALA A 238 11.19 20.72 11.91
CA ALA A 238 10.12 21.68 11.61
C ALA A 238 9.67 22.45 12.87
N GLU A 239 9.47 21.74 13.98
CA GLU A 239 9.08 22.34 15.27
C GLU A 239 10.14 23.33 15.79
N ASN A 240 11.41 22.93 15.77
CA ASN A 240 12.51 23.77 16.27
C ASN A 240 12.70 25.08 15.50
N HIS A 241 12.32 25.12 14.22
CA HIS A 241 12.46 26.33 13.41
C HIS A 241 11.25 27.27 13.54
N ASN A 242 10.17 26.88 14.23
CA ASN A 242 8.95 27.69 14.43
C ASN A 242 8.34 28.23 13.12
N ILE A 243 8.67 27.61 11.99
CA ILE A 243 8.14 27.96 10.68
C ILE A 243 7.02 26.97 10.45
N GLY A 244 5.79 27.44 10.23
CA GLY A 244 4.61 26.62 9.89
C GLY A 244 4.81 25.83 8.59
N ARG A 245 5.74 24.88 8.62
CA ARG A 245 6.19 24.05 7.52
C ARG A 245 6.06 22.60 7.96
N LYS A 246 5.54 21.78 7.07
CA LYS A 246 5.44 20.33 7.20
C LYS A 246 6.66 19.70 6.53
N PHE A 247 7.27 18.73 7.19
CA PHE A 247 8.30 17.88 6.60
C PHE A 247 7.66 16.81 5.72
N LEU A 248 8.17 16.63 4.51
CA LEU A 248 7.65 15.71 3.50
C LEU A 248 8.76 14.86 2.91
N ILE A 249 8.44 13.61 2.64
CA ILE A 249 9.22 12.74 1.76
C ILE A 249 8.45 12.68 0.45
N THR A 250 9.06 13.14 -0.64
CA THR A 250 8.40 13.27 -1.94
C THR A 250 8.66 12.07 -2.85
N ASP A 251 9.86 11.47 -2.71
CA ASP A 251 10.25 10.35 -3.56
C ASP A 251 11.15 9.38 -2.81
N ILE A 252 10.99 8.10 -3.13
CA ILE A 252 11.92 7.04 -2.74
C ILE A 252 12.30 6.28 -4.01
N LEU A 253 13.55 6.43 -4.45
CA LEU A 253 14.08 5.73 -5.61
C LEU A 253 15.04 4.62 -5.16
N LEU A 254 14.66 3.36 -5.38
CA LEU A 254 15.57 2.23 -5.20
C LEU A 254 16.67 2.28 -6.27
N LEU A 255 17.92 2.41 -5.82
CA LEU A 255 19.11 2.41 -6.69
C LEU A 255 19.71 1.00 -6.80
N SER A 256 19.56 0.21 -5.74
CA SER A 256 19.95 -1.19 -5.63
C SER A 256 19.25 -1.80 -4.41
N GLU A 257 19.40 -3.10 -4.18
CA GLU A 257 18.88 -3.78 -2.97
C GLU A 257 19.49 -3.22 -1.67
N GLN A 258 20.64 -2.55 -1.75
CA GLN A 258 21.36 -2.00 -0.60
C GLN A 258 21.31 -0.47 -0.52
N LYS A 259 20.69 0.21 -1.49
CA LYS A 259 20.71 1.68 -1.54
C LYS A 259 19.42 2.23 -2.13
N CYS A 260 18.86 3.24 -1.48
CA CYS A 260 17.85 4.10 -2.07
C CYS A 260 18.27 5.56 -1.99
N MET A 261 17.74 6.37 -2.90
CA MET A 261 17.75 7.81 -2.79
C MET A 261 16.38 8.26 -2.28
N VAL A 262 16.36 9.00 -1.19
CA VAL A 262 15.15 9.64 -0.67
C VAL A 262 15.21 11.12 -0.96
N ARG A 263 14.14 11.66 -1.53
CA ARG A 263 13.94 13.10 -1.69
C ARG A 263 12.95 13.58 -0.63
N PHE A 264 13.30 14.65 0.03
CA PHE A 264 12.50 15.19 1.13
C PHE A 264 12.69 16.71 1.25
N GLY A 265 11.80 17.36 1.95
CA GLY A 265 11.90 18.80 2.17
C GLY A 265 10.84 19.33 3.12
N PHE A 266 10.76 20.66 3.17
CA PHE A 266 9.80 21.38 4.01
C PHE A 266 8.87 22.20 3.13
N LYS A 267 7.56 21.92 3.20
CA LYS A 267 6.49 22.66 2.51
C LYS A 267 5.75 23.51 3.52
N ARG A 268 5.32 24.73 3.16
CA ARG A 268 4.45 25.51 4.05
C ARG A 268 3.14 24.75 4.29
N ALA A 269 2.68 24.73 5.54
CA ALA A 269 1.36 24.21 5.88
C ALA A 269 0.32 25.23 5.40
N GLU A 270 -0.19 25.03 4.19
CA GLU A 270 -1.23 25.87 3.62
C GLU A 270 -2.59 25.26 3.94
N THR A 271 -3.48 26.07 4.50
CA THR A 271 -4.86 25.65 4.72
C THR A 271 -5.50 25.33 3.36
N GLY A 272 -5.99 24.11 3.22
CA GLY A 272 -6.61 23.63 2.00
C GLY A 272 -5.65 23.13 0.93
N SER A 273 -4.44 22.70 1.31
CA SER A 273 -3.60 21.86 0.44
C SER A 273 -4.08 20.41 0.48
N PHE A 274 -4.24 19.77 -0.69
CA PHE A 274 -4.42 18.32 -0.77
C PHE A 274 -3.09 17.62 -0.45
N ASN A 275 -3.12 16.72 0.54
CA ASN A 275 -1.94 15.95 0.95
C ASN A 275 -2.21 14.47 0.70
N SER A 276 -1.53 13.91 -0.31
CA SER A 276 -1.57 12.48 -0.61
C SER A 276 -0.31 11.82 -0.08
N PHE A 277 -0.44 10.75 0.72
CA PHE A 277 0.71 9.93 1.10
C PHE A 277 1.53 9.46 -0.11
N TRP A 278 0.84 9.18 -1.22
CA TRP A 278 1.41 8.55 -2.41
C TRP A 278 2.17 9.49 -3.32
N LEU A 279 1.80 10.77 -3.32
CA LEU A 279 2.18 11.68 -4.38
C LEU A 279 2.57 13.07 -3.86
N GLU A 280 2.79 13.27 -2.56
CA GLU A 280 3.07 14.63 -2.07
C GLU A 280 4.37 15.20 -2.67
N THR A 281 4.26 16.26 -3.47
CA THR A 281 5.42 16.95 -4.07
C THR A 281 5.68 18.33 -3.44
N ILE A 282 6.91 18.83 -3.65
CA ILE A 282 7.32 20.20 -3.32
C ILE A 282 7.66 20.90 -4.64
N HIS A 283 6.79 21.79 -5.11
CA HIS A 283 7.04 22.54 -6.34
C HIS A 283 8.08 23.66 -6.13
N PRO A 284 8.74 24.12 -7.22
CA PRO A 284 9.66 25.26 -7.15
C PRO A 284 9.01 26.48 -6.46
N GLY A 285 9.67 26.99 -5.42
CA GLY A 285 9.19 28.14 -4.64
C GLY A 285 8.32 27.80 -3.41
N GLN A 286 7.83 26.56 -3.29
CA GLN A 286 7.04 26.12 -2.12
C GLN A 286 7.90 25.64 -0.93
N GLY A 287 9.16 25.32 -1.18
CA GLY A 287 10.05 24.73 -0.18
C GLY A 287 11.47 24.51 -0.68
N LEU A 288 12.29 23.94 0.19
CA LEU A 288 13.63 23.44 -0.17
C LEU A 288 13.54 21.92 -0.29
N LEU A 289 13.97 21.38 -1.43
CA LEU A 289 14.11 19.94 -1.63
C LEU A 289 15.56 19.52 -1.39
N GLN A 290 15.75 18.44 -0.66
CA GLN A 290 17.02 17.79 -0.39
C GLN A 290 16.96 16.34 -0.90
N SER A 291 18.12 15.76 -1.14
CA SER A 291 18.24 14.35 -1.53
C SER A 291 19.32 13.70 -0.67
N GLN A 292 19.02 12.50 -0.20
CA GLN A 292 19.96 11.71 0.60
C GLN A 292 19.97 10.28 0.10
N ILE A 293 21.17 9.71 -0.06
CA ILE A 293 21.33 8.28 -0.30
C ILE A 293 21.35 7.57 1.05
N LEU A 294 20.44 6.61 1.23
CA LEU A 294 20.36 5.76 2.41
C LEU A 294 20.86 4.37 2.04
N THR A 295 21.71 3.79 2.89
CA THR A 295 22.07 2.37 2.80
C THR A 295 20.96 1.54 3.42
N ILE A 296 20.46 0.54 2.71
CA ILE A 296 19.52 -0.48 3.16
C ILE A 296 20.36 -1.68 3.60
N THR A 297 20.28 -2.04 4.87
CA THR A 297 21.05 -3.13 5.50
C THR A 297 20.12 -4.19 6.03
#